data_AF-A0AB36NWI7-F1
#
_entry.id   AF-A0AB36NWI7-F1
#
_cell.length_a   1.000
_cell.length_b   1.000
_cell.length_c   1.000
_cell.angle_alpha   90.00
_cell.angle_beta   90.00
_cell.angle_gamma   90.00
#
_symmetry.space_group_name_H-M   'P 1'
#
loop_
_entity.id
_entity.type
_entity.pdbx_description
1 polymer ?
#
loop_
_entity_poly.entity_id
_entity_poly.type
_entity_poly.pdbx_seq_one_letter_code
_entity_poly.pdbx_strand_id
1 'polypeptide(L)'
;MIVFFGCSDQDEITISPQSISFVHADGSKIAENECISPNVKYGIKIETNYVDQNRPFRVDYSVNGVVYTMTFTVKTSQVNPITLINGNNDAQIVGSNYKAVLKYVDQGDFELVE
;
A
#
# COMPACT_ATOMS: atom_id res chain seq x y z
N MET A 1 -11.01 -7.22 -55.18
CA MET A 1 -10.51 -7.87 -53.95
C MET A 1 -9.76 -6.81 -53.16
N ILE A 2 -10.46 -6.12 -52.26
CA ILE A 2 -9.88 -5.07 -51.42
C ILE A 2 -9.48 -5.75 -50.12
N VAL A 3 -8.18 -5.87 -49.90
CA VAL A 3 -7.62 -6.45 -48.67
C VAL A 3 -7.62 -5.34 -47.63
N PHE A 4 -8.59 -5.37 -46.72
CA PHE A 4 -8.56 -4.55 -45.52
C PHE A 4 -7.52 -5.16 -44.58
N PHE A 5 -6.33 -4.55 -44.51
CA PHE A 5 -5.45 -4.69 -43.36
C PHE A 5 -6.09 -3.96 -42.19
N GLY A 6 -6.97 -4.64 -41.47
CA GLY A 6 -7.42 -4.19 -40.16
C GLY A 6 -6.23 -4.22 -39.21
N CYS A 7 -5.73 -3.05 -38.82
CA CYS A 7 -4.92 -2.93 -37.61
C CYS A 7 -5.80 -3.42 -36.46
N SER A 8 -5.41 -4.52 -35.84
CA SER A 8 -5.94 -4.91 -34.55
C SER A 8 -5.55 -3.81 -33.57
N ASP A 9 -6.53 -3.10 -33.02
CA ASP A 9 -6.35 -2.38 -31.75
C ASP A 9 -5.92 -3.44 -30.75
N GLN A 10 -4.63 -3.47 -30.43
CA GLN A 10 -4.15 -4.22 -29.30
C GLN A 10 -4.48 -3.37 -28.08
N ASP A 11 -5.50 -3.77 -27.33
CA ASP A 11 -5.85 -3.17 -26.04
C ASP A 11 -4.62 -3.25 -25.11
N GLU A 12 -3.85 -2.17 -25.02
CA GLU A 12 -2.73 -2.08 -24.10
C GLU A 12 -3.28 -1.98 -22.67
N ILE A 13 -3.02 -3.00 -21.85
CA ILE A 13 -3.45 -3.00 -20.45
C ILE A 13 -2.75 -1.84 -19.73
N THR A 14 -3.52 -0.86 -19.26
CA THR A 14 -2.99 0.22 -18.41
C THR A 14 -2.81 -0.28 -16.97
N ILE A 15 -1.59 -0.21 -16.45
CA ILE A 15 -1.28 -0.56 -15.06
C ILE A 15 -1.60 0.63 -14.15
N SER A 16 -2.34 0.40 -13.07
CA SER A 16 -2.74 1.42 -12.10
C SER A 16 -2.81 0.83 -10.68
N PRO A 17 -2.53 1.65 -9.64
CA PRO A 17 -2.81 1.25 -8.26
C PRO A 17 -4.33 1.16 -8.03
N GLN A 18 -4.72 0.28 -7.11
CA GLN A 18 -6.11 0.00 -6.75
C GLN A 18 -6.39 0.25 -5.26
N SER A 19 -5.37 0.13 -4.41
CA SER A 19 -5.54 0.31 -2.97
C SER A 19 -4.21 0.66 -2.28
N ILE A 20 -4.33 1.26 -1.10
CA ILE A 20 -3.27 1.36 -0.08
C ILE A 20 -3.88 1.02 1.28
N SER A 21 -3.18 0.24 2.10
CA SER A 21 -3.68 -0.18 3.41
C SER A 21 -2.55 -0.45 4.40
N PHE A 22 -2.85 -0.29 5.69
CA PHE A 22 -2.01 -0.79 6.77
C PHE A 22 -2.30 -2.27 6.99
N VAL A 23 -1.24 -3.06 7.12
CA VAL A 23 -1.27 -4.52 7.29
C VAL A 23 -0.27 -4.96 8.34
N HIS A 24 -0.39 -6.19 8.82
CA HIS A 24 0.70 -6.89 9.48
C HIS A 24 1.88 -7.08 8.54
N ALA A 25 3.08 -7.31 9.07
CA ALA A 25 4.29 -7.47 8.27
C ALA A 25 4.23 -8.64 7.27
N ASP A 26 3.39 -9.64 7.52
CA ASP A 26 3.15 -10.76 6.59
C ASP A 26 2.16 -10.41 5.46
N GLY A 27 1.57 -9.21 5.49
CA GLY A 27 0.58 -8.74 4.55
C GLY A 27 -0.87 -9.06 4.92
N SER A 28 -1.11 -9.69 6.08
CA SER A 28 -2.45 -9.97 6.56
C SER A 28 -3.15 -8.69 7.04
N LYS A 29 -4.49 -8.67 6.86
CA LYS A 29 -5.31 -7.52 7.23
C LYS A 29 -5.34 -7.37 8.75
N ILE A 30 -5.18 -6.14 9.23
CA ILE A 30 -5.44 -5.76 10.63
C ILE A 30 -6.94 -5.79 10.86
N ALA A 31 -7.42 -6.50 11.88
CA ALA A 31 -8.85 -6.54 12.17
C ALA A 31 -9.36 -5.20 12.75
N GLU A 32 -10.64 -4.87 12.51
CA GLU A 32 -11.21 -3.56 12.89
C GLU A 32 -11.13 -3.24 14.38
N ASN A 33 -11.12 -4.28 15.24
CA ASN A 33 -11.05 -4.15 16.70
C ASN A 33 -9.73 -4.70 17.26
N GLU A 34 -8.71 -4.86 16.42
CA GLU A 34 -7.41 -5.33 16.86
C GLU A 34 -6.66 -4.25 17.63
N CYS A 35 -6.10 -4.62 18.79
CA CYS A 35 -5.22 -3.73 19.53
C CYS A 35 -3.86 -3.64 18.81
N ILE A 36 -3.52 -2.44 18.33
CA ILE A 36 -2.21 -2.17 17.72
C ILE A 36 -1.14 -2.17 18.80
N SER A 37 -0.08 -2.95 18.60
CA SER A 37 0.96 -3.19 19.60
C SER A 37 2.34 -2.79 19.08
N PRO A 38 3.20 -2.15 19.89
CA PRO A 38 4.58 -1.86 19.51
C PRO A 38 5.43 -3.13 19.29
N ASN A 39 4.99 -4.29 19.81
CA ASN A 39 5.70 -5.55 19.69
C ASN A 39 5.40 -6.28 18.36
N VAL A 40 4.47 -5.76 17.56
CA VAL A 40 4.08 -6.31 16.27
C VAL A 40 4.66 -5.44 15.16
N LYS A 41 5.08 -6.09 14.07
CA LYS A 41 5.60 -5.40 12.89
C LYS A 41 4.47 -5.17 11.89
N TYR A 42 4.46 -3.97 11.32
CA TYR A 42 3.44 -3.54 10.38
C TYR A 42 4.05 -3.18 9.03
N GLY A 43 3.19 -3.11 8.01
CA GLY A 43 3.55 -2.74 6.66
C GLY A 43 2.50 -1.89 5.99
N ILE A 44 2.90 -1.23 4.91
CA ILE A 44 2.01 -0.66 3.91
C ILE A 44 1.88 -1.65 2.77
N LYS A 45 0.64 -2.06 2.49
CA LYS A 45 0.30 -2.87 1.34
C LYS A 45 -0.31 -1.98 0.25
N ILE A 46 0.22 -2.08 -0.95
CA ILE A 46 -0.35 -1.48 -2.16
C ILE A 46 -0.69 -2.59 -3.15
N GLU A 47 -1.86 -2.47 -3.77
CA GLU A 47 -2.32 -3.38 -4.82
C GLU A 47 -2.46 -2.64 -6.15
N THR A 48 -2.18 -3.34 -7.25
CA THR A 48 -2.35 -2.86 -8.62
C THR A 48 -3.31 -3.77 -9.39
N ASN A 49 -3.91 -3.26 -10.46
CA ASN A 49 -4.82 -4.05 -11.30
C ASN A 49 -4.10 -5.12 -12.14
N TYR A 50 -2.83 -4.88 -12.46
CA TYR A 50 -2.02 -5.74 -13.31
C TYR A 50 -0.53 -5.60 -12.98
N VAL A 51 0.27 -6.57 -13.42
CA VAL A 51 1.73 -6.52 -13.39
C VAL A 51 2.28 -7.13 -14.66
N ASP A 52 3.29 -6.47 -15.20
CA ASP A 52 4.05 -6.91 -16.36
C ASP A 52 5.54 -7.02 -15.97
N GLN A 53 6.12 -8.21 -16.15
CA GLN A 53 7.53 -8.46 -15.84
C GLN A 53 8.48 -7.65 -16.73
N ASN A 54 8.05 -7.32 -17.95
CA ASN A 54 8.85 -6.56 -18.91
C ASN A 54 8.65 -5.04 -18.77
N ARG A 55 7.60 -4.62 -18.07
CA ARG A 55 7.26 -3.22 -17.81
C ARG A 55 7.03 -3.00 -16.31
N PRO A 56 8.12 -2.86 -15.53
CA PRO A 56 8.03 -2.55 -14.10
C PRO A 56 7.18 -1.31 -13.85
N PHE A 57 6.24 -1.41 -12.93
CA PHE A 57 5.36 -0.31 -12.57
C PHE A 57 5.73 0.26 -11.20
N ARG A 58 5.91 1.58 -11.12
CA ARG A 58 6.32 2.27 -9.88
C ARG A 58 5.14 3.03 -9.30
N VAL A 59 4.95 2.89 -8.00
CA VAL A 59 3.97 3.64 -7.23
C VAL A 59 4.69 4.41 -6.14
N ASP A 60 4.60 5.73 -6.20
CA ASP A 60 5.06 6.60 -5.13
C ASP A 60 3.94 6.78 -4.10
N TYR A 61 4.28 6.66 -2.84
CA TYR A 61 3.33 6.80 -1.73
C TYR A 61 4.00 7.48 -0.54
N SER A 62 3.23 8.18 0.27
CA SER A 62 3.71 8.79 1.51
C SER A 62 3.20 8.04 2.73
N VAL A 63 4.01 7.96 3.78
CA VAL A 63 3.61 7.57 5.13
C VAL A 63 4.04 8.67 6.09
N ASN A 64 3.09 9.29 6.80
CA ASN A 64 3.32 10.40 7.71
C ASN A 64 4.12 11.56 7.05
N GLY A 65 3.83 11.83 5.78
CA GLY A 65 4.49 12.85 4.97
C GLY A 65 5.84 12.45 4.35
N VAL A 66 6.42 11.30 4.73
CA VAL A 66 7.65 10.79 4.12
C VAL A 66 7.32 9.99 2.87
N VAL A 67 7.94 10.32 1.73
CA VAL A 67 7.68 9.67 0.43
C VAL A 67 8.58 8.45 0.24
N TYR A 68 7.98 7.39 -0.27
CA TYR A 68 8.59 6.11 -0.61
C TYR A 68 8.15 5.70 -2.02
N THR A 69 8.87 4.76 -2.62
CA THR A 69 8.53 4.14 -3.91
C THR A 69 8.42 2.64 -3.74
N MET A 70 7.36 2.05 -4.28
CA MET A 70 7.18 0.61 -4.42
C MET A 70 7.20 0.22 -5.90
N THR A 71 7.89 -0.87 -6.26
CA THR A 71 8.06 -1.28 -7.66
C THR A 71 7.49 -2.67 -7.90
N PHE A 72 6.51 -2.76 -8.80
CA PHE A 72 5.78 -3.97 -9.13
C PHE A 72 6.34 -4.60 -10.41
N THR A 73 6.88 -5.81 -10.26
CA THR A 73 7.47 -6.58 -11.38
C THR A 73 6.88 -7.98 -11.53
N VAL A 74 6.42 -8.61 -10.44
CA VAL A 74 5.94 -10.02 -10.49
C VAL A 74 4.56 -10.23 -9.87
N LYS A 75 4.20 -9.48 -8.83
CA LYS A 75 2.95 -9.64 -8.09
C LYS A 75 2.19 -8.33 -8.08
N THR A 76 0.87 -8.39 -8.24
CA THR A 76 -0.07 -7.25 -8.14
C THR A 76 -0.25 -6.71 -6.73
N SER A 77 0.46 -7.24 -5.75
CA SER A 77 0.42 -6.82 -4.35
C SER A 77 1.83 -6.87 -3.78
N GLN A 78 2.23 -5.80 -3.10
CA GLN A 78 3.49 -5.73 -2.36
C GLN A 78 3.30 -5.06 -1.01
N VAL A 79 4.18 -5.41 -0.07
CA VAL A 79 4.19 -4.91 1.30
C VAL A 79 5.57 -4.33 1.60
N ASN A 80 5.60 -3.08 2.03
CA ASN A 80 6.81 -2.45 2.56
C ASN A 80 6.67 -2.29 4.08
N PRO A 81 7.66 -2.76 4.87
CA PRO A 81 7.65 -2.57 6.32
C PRO A 81 7.63 -1.10 6.70
N ILE A 82 6.96 -0.78 7.80
CA ILE A 82 6.92 0.56 8.38
C ILE A 82 7.06 0.52 9.90
N THR A 83 7.39 1.67 10.48
CA THR A 83 7.30 1.92 11.91
C THR A 83 6.14 2.88 12.15
N LEU A 84 5.21 2.49 13.02
CA LEU A 84 4.11 3.36 13.42
C LEU A 84 4.58 4.42 14.41
N ILE A 85 4.01 5.61 14.32
CA ILE A 85 4.16 6.67 15.33
C ILE A 85 2.94 6.69 16.24
N ASN A 86 3.12 7.15 17.47
CA ASN A 86 2.00 7.37 18.38
C ASN A 86 1.04 8.43 17.79
N GLY A 87 -0.26 8.14 17.84
CA GLY A 87 -1.32 8.92 17.21
C GLY A 87 -1.77 8.37 15.86
N ASN A 88 -2.15 9.27 14.96
CA ASN A 88 -2.61 8.89 13.62
C ASN A 88 -1.40 8.63 12.70
N ASN A 89 -1.46 7.53 11.97
CA ASN A 89 -0.57 7.22 10.88
C ASN A 89 -1.34 7.33 9.57
N ASP A 90 -0.88 8.20 8.69
CA ASP A 90 -1.54 8.53 7.43
C ASP A 90 -0.70 8.04 6.26
N ALA A 91 -1.31 7.22 5.40
CA ALA A 91 -0.70 6.73 4.17
C ALA A 91 -1.51 7.17 2.95
N GLN A 92 -0.82 7.58 1.88
CA GLN A 92 -1.46 8.02 0.63
C GLN A 92 -0.62 7.67 -0.59
N ILE A 93 -1.25 7.20 -1.66
CA ILE A 93 -0.59 7.11 -2.97
C ILE A 93 -0.53 8.50 -3.60
N VAL A 94 0.68 8.95 -3.94
CA VAL A 94 0.94 10.27 -4.50
C VAL A 94 0.20 10.44 -5.83
N GLY A 95 -0.48 11.59 -6.01
CA GLY A 95 -1.23 11.88 -7.22
C GLY A 95 -2.59 11.15 -7.34
N SER A 96 -3.07 10.50 -6.27
CA SER A 96 -4.38 9.84 -6.22
C SER A 96 -5.17 10.18 -4.96
N ASN A 97 -6.42 9.70 -4.91
CA ASN A 97 -7.29 9.75 -3.74
C ASN A 97 -7.19 8.51 -2.84
N TYR A 98 -6.36 7.53 -3.17
CA TYR A 98 -6.16 6.35 -2.31
C TYR A 98 -5.42 6.72 -1.03
N LYS A 99 -6.09 6.52 0.10
CA LYS A 99 -5.60 6.86 1.44
C LYS A 99 -5.93 5.74 2.42
N ALA A 100 -5.10 5.61 3.45
CA ALA A 100 -5.36 4.78 4.61
C ALA A 100 -4.94 5.54 5.87
N VAL A 101 -5.66 5.32 6.96
CA VAL A 101 -5.35 5.89 8.28
C VAL A 101 -5.38 4.78 9.30
N LEU A 102 -4.35 4.72 10.15
CA LEU A 102 -4.28 3.80 11.28
C LEU A 102 -3.95 4.59 12.55
N LYS A 103 -4.83 4.51 13.55
CA LYS A 103 -4.55 5.10 14.86
C LYS A 103 -3.83 4.09 15.73
N TYR A 104 -2.62 4.44 16.15
CA TYR A 104 -1.86 3.72 17.17
C TYR A 104 -1.82 4.60 18.42
N VAL A 105 -2.14 4.05 19.58
CA VAL A 105 -1.99 4.76 20.86
C VAL A 105 -1.04 3.95 21.70
N ASP A 106 0.11 4.53 21.98
CA ASP A 106 1.03 3.94 22.94
C ASP A 106 0.40 4.02 24.33
N GLN A 107 0.14 2.86 24.92
CA GLN A 107 -0.34 2.78 26.30
C GLN A 107 0.91 2.89 27.16
N GLY A 108 1.23 4.13 27.55
CA GLY A 108 2.37 4.40 28.42
C GLY A 108 2.32 3.60 29.73
N ASP A 109 3.42 3.63 30.47
CA ASP A 109 3.49 2.96 31.77
C ASP A 109 2.43 3.54 32.72
N PHE A 110 1.56 2.68 33.24
CA PHE A 110 0.63 3.06 34.29
C PHE A 110 1.45 3.32 35.57
N GLU A 111 1.52 4.57 36.01
CA GLU A 111 1.99 4.88 37.35
C GLU A 111 0.89 4.49 38.35
N LEU A 112 1.17 3.48 39.19
CA LEU A 112 0.37 3.22 40.37
C LEU A 112 0.62 4.35 41.37
N VAL A 113 -0.36 5.24 41.52
CA VAL A 113 -0.38 6.21 42.63
C VAL A 113 -0.77 5.48 43.91
N GLU A 114 0.14 5.47 44.89
CA GLU A 114 -0.11 5.02 46.28
C GLU A 114 -1.05 5.96 47.05
#